data_AF-A0A1B9JUZ5-F1
#
_entry.id   AF-A0A1B9JUZ5-F1
#
_cell.length_a   1.000
_cell.length_b   1.000
_cell.length_c   1.000
_cell.angle_alpha   90.00
_cell.angle_beta   90.00
_cell.angle_gamma   90.00
#
_symmetry.space_group_name_H-M   'P 1'
#
loop_
_entity.id
_entity.type
_entity.pdbx_description
1 polymer ?
#
loop_
_entity_poly.entity_id
_entity_poly.type
_entity_poly.pdbx_seq_one_letter_code
_entity_poly.pdbx_strand_id
1 'polypeptide(L)'
;MDILIRYMNIYNVSMIFAGLIIVFITSIIYLDRRYHRKRFNDLKLKLDNLIEQKSKVNAFYASKISKYALNSVDLIAAVFAEKQFNELEPVLPLFENEVFQKKLRTLLKKGTTKERIDAANMLSYYPSTQTFAALNHACKNHNPEVAVAAALSLAISNPNVTLDELIILLSHSISQNGLFCFLRLVPSFKLMEFETEIANQQFNKADDNLSNILTQISINYITPYAMLAKEDRRDYMRAFYESLIDLQNSSSGIIHSCYLLNFINEFCYQEKICSIEELITEYFDFTTKRFVHILDKNNNIFKIKHG
;
A
#
# COMPACT_ATOMS: atom_id res chain seq x y z
N MET A 1 -46.95 13.75 51.94
CA MET A 1 -47.59 13.35 50.67
C MET A 1 -47.08 14.21 49.50
N ASP A 2 -47.02 15.54 49.65
CA ASP A 2 -46.59 16.47 48.57
C ASP A 2 -45.17 16.25 48.03
N ILE A 3 -44.21 15.91 48.89
CA ILE A 3 -42.83 15.63 48.46
C ILE A 3 -42.80 14.42 47.52
N LEU A 4 -43.59 13.38 47.81
CA LEU A 4 -43.66 12.16 47.01
C LEU A 4 -44.28 12.43 45.62
N ILE A 5 -45.33 13.27 45.57
CA ILE A 5 -45.96 13.72 44.32
C ILE A 5 -44.97 14.54 43.47
N ARG A 6 -44.17 15.40 44.11
CA ARG A 6 -43.13 16.19 43.43
C ARG A 6 -42.05 15.31 42.81
N TYR A 7 -41.56 14.30 43.53
CA TYR A 7 -40.58 13.35 43.00
C TYR A 7 -41.16 12.47 41.88
N MET A 8 -42.41 12.01 42.01
CA MET A 8 -43.09 11.30 40.92
C MET A 8 -43.24 12.15 39.66
N ASN A 9 -43.57 13.43 39.78
CA ASN A 9 -43.68 14.33 38.64
C ASN A 9 -42.32 14.61 37.99
N ILE A 10 -41.25 14.80 38.77
CA ILE A 10 -39.89 14.95 38.22
C ILE A 10 -39.45 13.68 37.49
N TYR A 11 -39.74 12.50 38.05
CA TYR A 11 -39.43 11.21 37.43
C TYR A 11 -40.20 11.01 36.12
N ASN A 12 -41.50 11.32 36.09
CA ASN A 12 -42.33 11.22 34.89
C ASN A 12 -41.87 12.20 33.80
N VAL A 13 -41.55 13.45 34.14
CA VAL A 13 -41.00 14.43 33.19
C VAL A 13 -39.65 13.97 32.65
N SER A 14 -38.79 13.40 33.51
CA SER A 14 -37.49 12.86 33.10
C SER A 14 -37.64 11.65 32.16
N MET A 15 -38.60 10.77 32.41
CA MET A 15 -38.91 9.64 31.52
C MET A 15 -39.45 10.10 30.16
N ILE A 16 -40.33 11.11 30.13
CA ILE A 16 -40.82 11.68 28.87
C ILE A 16 -39.66 12.28 28.07
N PHE A 17 -38.77 13.01 28.73
CA PHE A 17 -37.61 13.62 28.09
C PHE A 17 -36.62 12.57 27.55
N ALA A 18 -36.34 11.52 28.34
CA ALA A 18 -35.53 10.38 27.90
C ALA A 18 -36.18 9.67 26.70
N GLY A 19 -37.50 9.47 26.72
CA GLY A 19 -38.26 8.90 25.60
C GLY A 19 -38.14 9.74 24.32
N LEU A 20 -38.25 11.07 24.42
CA LEU A 20 -38.07 11.98 23.29
C LEU A 20 -36.64 11.91 22.72
N ILE A 21 -35.61 11.87 23.58
CA ILE A 21 -34.22 11.70 23.14
C ILE A 21 -34.04 10.38 22.39
N ILE A 22 -34.59 9.28 22.91
CA ILE A 22 -34.50 7.96 22.26
C ILE A 22 -35.18 7.99 20.90
N VAL A 23 -36.39 8.57 20.79
CA VAL A 23 -37.10 8.69 19.51
C VAL A 23 -36.31 9.54 18.51
N PHE A 24 -35.71 10.64 18.98
CA PHE A 24 -34.89 11.52 18.13
C PHE A 24 -33.63 10.81 17.62
N ILE A 25 -32.86 10.16 18.50
CA ILE A 25 -31.67 9.38 18.12
C ILE A 25 -32.04 8.25 17.16
N THR A 26 -33.12 7.52 17.46
CA THR A 26 -33.60 6.42 16.60
C THR A 26 -34.00 6.94 15.22
N SER A 27 -34.64 8.11 15.15
CA SER A 27 -35.00 8.77 13.89
C SER A 27 -33.78 9.18 13.08
N ILE A 28 -32.75 9.73 13.72
CA ILE A 28 -31.47 10.06 13.08
C ILE A 28 -30.82 8.80 12.50
N ILE A 29 -30.70 7.74 13.30
CA ILE A 29 -30.10 6.46 12.86
C ILE A 29 -30.90 5.86 11.69
N TYR A 30 -32.23 5.93 11.74
CA TYR A 30 -33.09 5.42 10.68
C TYR A 30 -32.92 6.21 9.36
N LEU A 31 -32.91 7.54 9.44
CA LEU A 31 -32.69 8.41 8.28
C LEU A 31 -31.31 8.17 7.66
N ASP A 32 -30.28 8.05 8.50
CA ASP A 32 -28.91 7.76 8.06
C ASP A 32 -28.82 6.41 7.34
N ARG A 33 -29.38 5.33 7.91
CA ARG A 33 -29.46 4.01 7.27
C ARG A 33 -30.20 4.06 5.93
N ARG A 34 -31.32 4.79 5.86
CA ARG A 34 -32.10 4.94 4.61
C ARG A 34 -31.28 5.67 3.55
N TYR A 35 -30.56 6.73 3.91
CA TYR A 35 -29.70 7.47 3.01
C TYR A 35 -28.56 6.59 2.48
N HIS A 36 -27.86 5.86 3.36
CA HIS A 36 -26.81 4.92 2.98
C HIS A 36 -27.31 3.82 2.03
N ARG A 37 -28.48 3.24 2.30
CA ARG A 37 -29.07 2.20 1.44
C ARG A 37 -29.45 2.75 0.06
N LYS A 38 -30.04 3.94 0.00
CA LYS A 38 -30.35 4.60 -1.28
C LYS A 38 -29.08 4.83 -2.09
N ARG A 39 -28.05 5.40 -1.46
CA ARG A 39 -26.76 5.67 -2.08
C ARG A 39 -26.07 4.41 -2.59
N PHE A 40 -26.10 3.32 -1.81
CA PHE A 40 -25.60 2.02 -2.23
C PHE A 40 -26.33 1.50 -3.47
N ASN A 41 -27.67 1.55 -3.48
CA ASN A 41 -28.46 1.10 -4.61
C ASN A 41 -28.17 1.95 -5.87
N ASP A 42 -28.06 3.27 -5.72
CA ASP A 42 -27.74 4.18 -6.82
C ASP A 42 -26.33 3.90 -7.39
N LEU A 43 -25.34 3.66 -6.52
CA LEU A 43 -23.96 3.32 -6.91
C LEU A 43 -23.91 1.97 -7.62
N LYS A 44 -24.60 0.96 -7.07
CA LYS A 44 -24.71 -0.37 -7.66
C LYS A 44 -25.34 -0.30 -9.05
N LEU A 45 -26.43 0.44 -9.22
CA LEU A 45 -27.10 0.58 -10.51
C LEU A 45 -26.21 1.28 -11.55
N LYS A 46 -25.44 2.30 -11.16
CA LYS A 46 -24.45 2.94 -12.05
C LYS A 46 -23.33 1.99 -12.46
N LEU A 47 -22.86 1.16 -11.53
CA LEU A 47 -21.86 0.13 -11.80
C LEU A 47 -22.39 -0.92 -12.77
N ASP A 48 -23.58 -1.45 -12.51
CA ASP A 48 -24.24 -2.44 -13.35
C ASP A 48 -24.40 -1.89 -14.79
N ASN A 49 -24.88 -0.66 -14.94
CA ASN A 49 -25.02 0.00 -16.26
C ASN A 49 -23.68 0.18 -16.99
N LEU A 50 -22.62 0.60 -16.30
CA LEU A 50 -21.30 0.79 -16.90
C LEU A 50 -20.66 -0.54 -17.33
N ILE A 51 -20.88 -1.60 -16.55
CA ILE A 51 -20.41 -2.95 -16.88
C ILE A 51 -21.16 -3.49 -18.10
N GLU A 52 -22.50 -3.34 -18.13
CA GLU A 52 -23.33 -3.75 -19.28
C GLU A 52 -22.95 -3.03 -20.57
N GLN A 53 -22.69 -1.72 -20.52
CA GLN A 53 -22.28 -0.94 -21.70
C GLN A 53 -20.92 -1.35 -22.27
N LYS A 54 -20.01 -1.90 -21.46
CA LYS A 54 -18.68 -2.32 -21.93
C LYS A 54 -18.68 -3.66 -22.67
N SER A 55 -19.81 -4.37 -22.79
CA SER A 55 -20.10 -5.56 -23.63
C SER A 55 -19.14 -6.77 -23.62
N LYS A 56 -17.97 -6.69 -22.98
CA LYS A 56 -16.97 -7.78 -22.89
C LYS A 56 -16.34 -7.95 -21.51
N VAL A 57 -16.84 -7.27 -20.47
CA VAL A 57 -16.36 -7.48 -19.09
C VAL A 57 -17.25 -8.53 -18.41
N ASN A 58 -16.86 -9.78 -18.69
CA ASN A 58 -16.98 -11.02 -17.93
C ASN A 58 -18.20 -11.23 -17.01
N ALA A 59 -18.92 -12.34 -17.26
CA ALA A 59 -19.86 -13.03 -16.35
C ALA A 59 -19.35 -13.18 -14.89
N PHE A 60 -18.05 -13.01 -14.69
CA PHE A 60 -17.37 -12.93 -13.41
C PHE A 60 -17.82 -11.76 -12.52
N TYR A 61 -17.93 -10.53 -13.05
CA TYR A 61 -18.32 -9.34 -12.27
C TYR A 61 -19.76 -9.44 -11.74
N ALA A 62 -20.69 -9.92 -12.58
CA ALA A 62 -22.08 -10.16 -12.18
C ALA A 62 -22.22 -11.20 -11.05
N SER A 63 -21.32 -12.18 -10.99
CA SER A 63 -21.35 -13.28 -10.00
C SER A 63 -20.83 -12.91 -8.61
N LYS A 64 -19.82 -12.02 -8.50
CA LYS A 64 -19.20 -11.63 -7.22
C LYS A 64 -19.91 -10.46 -6.52
N ILE A 65 -20.31 -9.42 -7.28
CA ILE A 65 -20.94 -8.23 -6.71
C ILE A 65 -22.36 -8.52 -6.19
N SER A 66 -23.12 -9.37 -6.89
CA SER A 66 -24.50 -9.69 -6.52
C SER A 66 -24.64 -10.51 -5.24
N LYS A 67 -23.58 -11.25 -4.84
CA LYS A 67 -23.64 -12.23 -3.75
C LYS A 67 -23.10 -11.74 -2.39
N TYR A 68 -22.21 -10.74 -2.36
CA TYR A 68 -21.45 -10.40 -1.15
C TYR A 68 -21.45 -8.93 -0.70
N ALA A 69 -21.81 -7.97 -1.56
CA ALA A 69 -21.76 -6.56 -1.17
C ALA A 69 -23.02 -6.12 -0.42
N LEU A 70 -22.89 -5.78 0.87
CA LEU A 70 -24.00 -5.30 1.72
C LEU A 70 -24.01 -3.77 1.87
N ASN A 71 -22.89 -3.11 1.56
CA ASN A 71 -22.71 -1.66 1.65
C ASN A 71 -21.74 -1.14 0.55
N SER A 72 -21.54 0.18 0.47
CA SER A 72 -20.67 0.78 -0.57
C SER A 72 -19.19 0.46 -0.40
N VAL A 73 -18.72 0.19 0.82
CA VAL A 73 -17.33 -0.21 1.10
C VAL A 73 -17.08 -1.62 0.56
N ASP A 74 -17.97 -2.57 0.86
CA ASP A 74 -17.87 -3.95 0.36
C ASP A 74 -17.91 -4.00 -1.17
N LEU A 75 -18.75 -3.13 -1.76
CA LEU A 75 -18.87 -3.00 -3.21
C LEU A 75 -17.57 -2.51 -3.84
N ILE A 76 -16.95 -1.47 -3.27
CA ILE A 76 -15.68 -0.93 -3.75
C ILE A 76 -14.57 -1.97 -3.59
N ALA A 77 -14.48 -2.59 -2.42
CA ALA A 77 -13.50 -3.64 -2.16
C ALA A 77 -13.65 -4.80 -3.16
N ALA A 78 -14.88 -5.25 -3.44
CA ALA A 78 -15.15 -6.30 -4.41
C ALA A 78 -14.78 -5.90 -5.85
N VAL A 79 -15.01 -4.64 -6.24
CA VAL A 79 -14.65 -4.12 -7.57
C VAL A 79 -13.14 -4.10 -7.78
N PHE A 80 -12.37 -3.78 -6.74
CA PHE A 80 -10.90 -3.65 -6.82
C PHE A 80 -10.11 -4.85 -6.28
N ALA A 81 -10.79 -5.89 -5.77
CA ALA A 81 -10.15 -7.09 -5.23
C ALA A 81 -9.38 -7.90 -6.29
N GLU A 82 -9.76 -7.81 -7.56
CA GLU A 82 -9.03 -8.43 -8.66
C GLU A 82 -8.45 -7.34 -9.57
N LYS A 83 -7.12 -7.26 -9.56
CA LYS A 83 -6.29 -6.18 -10.09
C LYS A 83 -6.27 -6.10 -11.62
N GLN A 84 -7.40 -5.76 -12.25
CA GLN A 84 -7.42 -5.35 -13.66
C GLN A 84 -7.79 -3.86 -13.76
N PHE A 85 -6.90 -3.02 -13.24
CA PHE A 85 -7.07 -1.57 -13.15
C PHE A 85 -7.49 -0.90 -14.47
N ASN A 86 -6.95 -1.35 -15.61
CA ASN A 86 -7.24 -0.77 -16.93
C ASN A 86 -8.72 -0.95 -17.33
N GLU A 87 -9.40 -1.99 -16.84
CA GLU A 87 -10.83 -2.18 -17.06
C GLU A 87 -11.67 -1.29 -16.13
N LEU A 88 -11.10 -0.94 -14.98
CA LEU A 88 -11.71 -0.23 -13.84
C LEU A 88 -11.53 1.29 -13.88
N GLU A 89 -10.65 1.83 -14.72
CA GLU A 89 -10.38 3.27 -14.81
C GLU A 89 -11.67 4.11 -15.01
N PRO A 90 -12.63 3.72 -15.89
CA PRO A 90 -13.88 4.47 -16.05
C PRO A 90 -14.82 4.40 -14.86
N VAL A 91 -14.54 3.51 -13.91
CA VAL A 91 -15.34 3.30 -12.69
C VAL A 91 -14.83 4.17 -11.54
N LEU A 92 -13.55 4.58 -11.56
CA LEU A 92 -12.93 5.41 -10.53
C LEU A 92 -13.74 6.67 -10.15
N PRO A 93 -14.34 7.42 -11.10
CA PRO A 93 -15.10 8.62 -10.78
C PRO A 93 -16.36 8.37 -9.93
N LEU A 94 -16.93 7.16 -9.99
CA LEU A 94 -18.13 6.82 -9.23
C LEU A 94 -17.92 6.84 -7.72
N PHE A 95 -16.68 6.59 -7.27
CA PHE A 95 -16.35 6.43 -5.86
C PHE A 95 -15.79 7.70 -5.22
N GLU A 96 -15.47 8.72 -6.02
CA GLU A 96 -14.81 9.95 -5.56
C GLU A 96 -15.55 10.63 -4.40
N ASN A 97 -16.88 10.61 -4.43
CA ASN A 97 -17.70 11.35 -3.48
C ASN A 97 -18.08 10.52 -2.23
N GLU A 98 -17.60 9.28 -2.10
CA GLU A 98 -17.91 8.45 -0.94
C GLU A 98 -17.45 9.10 0.37
N VAL A 99 -18.35 9.10 1.37
CA VAL A 99 -18.19 9.85 2.62
C VAL A 99 -16.92 9.42 3.35
N PHE A 100 -16.66 8.11 3.39
CA PHE A 100 -15.49 7.56 4.06
C PHE A 100 -14.19 7.97 3.33
N GLN A 101 -14.14 7.92 1.99
CA GLN A 101 -12.96 8.37 1.25
C GLN A 101 -12.71 9.88 1.45
N LYS A 102 -13.77 10.70 1.45
CA LYS A 102 -13.65 12.14 1.75
C LYS A 102 -13.10 12.38 3.15
N LYS A 103 -13.54 11.59 4.14
CA LYS A 103 -13.01 11.65 5.51
C LYS A 103 -11.53 11.25 5.56
N LEU A 104 -11.14 10.15 4.91
CA LEU A 104 -9.75 9.71 4.80
C LEU A 104 -8.86 10.76 4.12
N ARG A 105 -9.30 11.35 3.00
CA ARG A 105 -8.56 12.45 2.34
C ARG A 105 -8.42 13.68 3.25
N THR A 106 -9.43 13.96 4.06
CA THR A 106 -9.37 15.06 5.04
C THR A 106 -8.36 14.75 6.15
N LEU A 107 -8.34 13.52 6.67
CA LEU A 107 -7.36 13.06 7.65
C LEU A 107 -5.94 13.10 7.09
N LEU A 108 -5.73 12.64 5.85
CA LEU A 108 -4.42 12.72 5.17
C LEU A 108 -3.89 14.16 5.09
N LYS A 109 -4.79 15.14 4.96
CA LYS A 109 -4.43 16.56 4.88
C LYS A 109 -4.26 17.24 6.24
N LYS A 110 -5.11 16.94 7.22
CA LYS A 110 -5.24 17.72 8.47
C LYS A 110 -5.07 16.92 9.77
N GLY A 111 -4.92 15.60 9.68
CA GLY A 111 -4.75 14.75 10.85
C GLY A 111 -3.36 14.86 11.47
N THR A 112 -3.17 14.14 12.58
CA THR A 112 -1.86 13.85 13.17
C THR A 112 -1.00 13.00 12.23
N THR A 113 0.32 12.96 12.43
CA THR A 113 1.23 12.13 11.62
C THR A 113 0.74 10.68 11.49
N LYS A 114 0.32 10.07 12.61
CA LYS A 114 -0.23 8.72 12.64
C LYS A 114 -1.52 8.60 11.81
N GLU A 115 -2.49 9.50 12.03
CA GLU A 115 -3.74 9.49 11.25
C GLU A 115 -3.51 9.71 9.76
N ARG A 116 -2.48 10.48 9.39
CA ARG A 116 -2.11 10.73 8.01
C ARG A 116 -1.50 9.48 7.36
N ILE A 117 -0.63 8.77 8.07
CA ILE A 117 -0.07 7.48 7.64
C ILE A 117 -1.20 6.45 7.48
N ASP A 118 -2.04 6.30 8.50
CA ASP A 118 -3.17 5.37 8.48
C ASP A 118 -4.14 5.70 7.34
N ALA A 119 -4.44 6.99 7.14
CA ALA A 119 -5.29 7.44 6.04
C ALA A 119 -4.67 7.15 4.66
N ALA A 120 -3.35 7.37 4.49
CA ALA A 120 -2.66 7.04 3.23
C ALA A 120 -2.79 5.53 2.93
N ASN A 121 -2.43 4.69 3.90
CA ASN A 121 -2.48 3.24 3.77
C ASN A 121 -3.90 2.75 3.46
N MET A 122 -4.92 3.27 4.15
CA MET A 122 -6.32 2.90 3.90
C MET A 122 -6.79 3.33 2.51
N LEU A 123 -6.36 4.50 2.02
CA LEU A 123 -6.75 5.01 0.71
C LEU A 123 -6.26 4.13 -0.45
N SER A 124 -5.19 3.35 -0.27
CA SER A 124 -4.71 2.39 -1.28
C SER A 124 -5.77 1.35 -1.67
N TYR A 125 -6.67 0.98 -0.75
CA TYR A 125 -7.73 0.01 -0.98
C TYR A 125 -8.97 0.61 -1.67
N TYR A 126 -9.01 1.94 -1.81
CA TYR A 126 -10.18 2.67 -2.31
C TYR A 126 -9.77 3.68 -3.39
N PRO A 127 -9.27 3.19 -4.54
CA PRO A 127 -8.76 4.04 -5.60
C PRO A 127 -9.86 4.93 -6.19
N SER A 128 -9.50 6.18 -6.43
CA SER A 128 -10.28 7.18 -7.19
C SER A 128 -9.35 8.27 -7.68
N THR A 129 -9.75 9.07 -8.67
CA THR A 129 -8.91 10.16 -9.18
C THR A 129 -8.53 11.16 -8.07
N GLN A 130 -9.49 11.48 -7.20
CA GLN A 130 -9.28 12.36 -6.05
C GLN A 130 -8.38 11.73 -4.98
N THR A 131 -8.46 10.41 -4.80
CA THR A 131 -7.54 9.67 -3.93
C THR A 131 -6.12 9.76 -4.46
N PHE A 132 -5.90 9.53 -5.75
CA PHE A 132 -4.57 9.64 -6.37
C PHE A 132 -4.01 11.05 -6.29
N ALA A 133 -4.82 12.07 -6.57
CA ALA A 133 -4.41 13.46 -6.41
C ALA A 133 -4.02 13.80 -4.96
N ALA A 134 -4.78 13.30 -3.98
CA ALA A 134 -4.49 13.52 -2.56
C ALA A 134 -3.20 12.81 -2.12
N LEU A 135 -2.96 11.57 -2.57
CA LEU A 135 -1.75 10.82 -2.29
C LEU A 135 -0.52 11.46 -2.97
N ASN A 136 -0.65 11.89 -4.23
CA ASN A 136 0.41 12.62 -4.95
C ASN A 136 0.81 13.91 -4.22
N HIS A 137 -0.17 14.65 -3.69
CA HIS A 137 0.11 15.81 -2.85
C HIS A 137 0.79 15.41 -1.53
N ALA A 138 0.42 14.28 -0.92
CA ALA A 138 1.02 13.81 0.32
C ALA A 138 2.45 13.29 0.15
N CYS A 139 2.84 12.80 -1.04
CA CYS A 139 4.23 12.46 -1.35
C CYS A 139 5.18 13.66 -1.27
N LYS A 140 4.65 14.88 -1.45
CA LYS A 140 5.40 16.13 -1.32
C LYS A 140 5.53 16.63 0.12
N ASN A 141 5.14 15.80 1.11
CA ASN A 141 5.22 16.20 2.50
C ASN A 141 6.66 16.13 3.03
N HIS A 142 7.05 17.10 3.85
CA HIS A 142 8.37 17.08 4.50
C HIS A 142 8.50 16.05 5.62
N ASN A 143 7.39 15.52 6.17
CA ASN A 143 7.46 14.39 7.07
C ASN A 143 7.71 13.11 6.25
N PRO A 144 8.86 12.42 6.45
CA PRO A 144 9.22 11.27 5.63
C PRO A 144 8.22 10.12 5.71
N GLU A 145 7.72 9.83 6.90
CA GLU A 145 6.82 8.69 7.13
C GLU A 145 5.50 8.86 6.35
N VAL A 146 4.95 10.07 6.33
CA VAL A 146 3.72 10.37 5.58
C VAL A 146 3.97 10.31 4.07
N ALA A 147 5.09 10.87 3.60
CA ALA A 147 5.43 10.87 2.17
C ALA A 147 5.66 9.44 1.66
N VAL A 148 6.41 8.63 2.41
CA VAL A 148 6.68 7.22 2.11
C VAL A 148 5.38 6.40 2.11
N ALA A 149 4.52 6.57 3.12
CA ALA A 149 3.22 5.88 3.17
C ALA A 149 2.34 6.23 1.97
N ALA A 150 2.32 7.51 1.56
CA ALA A 150 1.58 7.96 0.39
C ALA A 150 2.14 7.38 -0.92
N ALA A 151 3.46 7.34 -1.07
CA ALA A 151 4.12 6.78 -2.25
C ALA A 151 3.91 5.27 -2.38
N LEU A 152 4.04 4.52 -1.29
CA LEU A 152 3.72 3.08 -1.26
C LEU A 152 2.25 2.84 -1.62
N SER A 153 1.35 3.67 -1.08
CA SER A 153 -0.07 3.58 -1.39
C SER A 153 -0.36 3.83 -2.87
N LEU A 154 0.35 4.76 -3.53
CA LEU A 154 0.25 4.97 -4.97
C LEU A 154 0.80 3.80 -5.77
N ALA A 155 2.00 3.31 -5.43
CA ALA A 155 2.61 2.15 -6.10
C ALA A 155 1.71 0.91 -6.06
N ILE A 156 0.91 0.76 -5.00
CA ILE A 156 -0.04 -0.35 -4.83
C ILE A 156 -1.34 -0.12 -5.62
N SER A 157 -1.86 1.10 -5.63
CA SER A 157 -3.25 1.38 -6.06
C SER A 157 -3.40 2.04 -7.43
N ASN A 158 -2.31 2.58 -7.99
CA ASN A 158 -2.30 3.25 -9.29
C ASN A 158 -1.17 2.69 -10.18
N PRO A 159 -1.45 1.77 -11.11
CA PRO A 159 -0.44 1.17 -11.98
C PRO A 159 0.09 2.13 -13.06
N ASN A 160 -0.54 3.29 -13.24
CA ASN A 160 0.00 4.33 -14.12
C ASN A 160 1.16 5.10 -13.47
N VAL A 161 1.37 4.95 -12.17
CA VAL A 161 2.49 5.56 -11.45
C VAL A 161 3.62 4.55 -11.37
N THR A 162 4.76 4.92 -11.92
CA THR A 162 5.97 4.08 -11.95
C THR A 162 6.86 4.35 -10.74
N LEU A 163 7.78 3.42 -10.44
CA LEU A 163 8.65 3.54 -9.27
C LEU A 163 9.70 4.65 -9.42
N ASP A 164 10.22 4.88 -10.62
CA ASP A 164 11.12 6.01 -10.91
C ASP A 164 10.47 7.36 -10.62
N GLU A 165 9.23 7.57 -11.07
CA GLU A 165 8.46 8.79 -10.79
C GLU A 165 8.34 9.03 -9.28
N LEU A 166 8.03 7.98 -8.51
CA LEU A 166 7.92 8.07 -7.05
C LEU A 166 9.26 8.34 -6.37
N ILE A 167 10.34 7.69 -6.80
CA ILE A 167 11.69 7.91 -6.27
C ILE A 167 12.11 9.37 -6.49
N ILE A 168 11.92 9.89 -7.71
CA ILE A 168 12.25 11.28 -8.04
C ILE A 168 11.39 12.23 -7.21
N LEU A 169 10.08 12.01 -7.15
CA LEU A 169 9.15 12.85 -6.38
C LEU A 169 9.50 12.92 -4.89
N LEU A 170 9.83 11.76 -4.29
CA LEU A 170 10.23 11.69 -2.88
C LEU A 170 11.58 12.36 -2.66
N SER A 171 12.55 12.19 -3.56
CA SER A 171 13.88 12.77 -3.43
C SER A 171 13.87 14.31 -3.26
N HIS A 172 12.87 14.99 -3.84
CA HIS A 172 12.67 16.43 -3.68
C HIS A 172 12.05 16.86 -2.34
N SER A 173 11.47 15.91 -1.59
CA SER A 173 10.58 16.20 -0.47
C SER A 173 11.13 15.70 0.86
N ILE A 174 11.94 14.64 0.84
CA ILE A 174 12.44 13.93 2.03
C ILE A 174 13.94 13.65 1.91
N SER A 175 14.58 13.29 3.02
CA SER A 175 16.00 12.94 3.05
C SER A 175 16.30 11.60 2.36
N GLN A 176 17.56 11.37 2.02
CA GLN A 176 18.03 10.10 1.44
C GLN A 176 17.74 8.90 2.34
N ASN A 177 17.76 9.06 3.67
CA ASN A 177 17.36 8.01 4.61
C ASN A 177 15.90 7.61 4.42
N GLY A 178 15.01 8.61 4.32
CA GLY A 178 13.59 8.36 4.07
C GLY A 178 13.36 7.68 2.71
N LEU A 179 14.16 8.02 1.71
CA LEU A 179 14.10 7.40 0.39
C LEU A 179 14.63 5.95 0.39
N PHE A 180 15.69 5.67 1.15
CA PHE A 180 16.14 4.30 1.37
C PHE A 180 15.08 3.47 2.11
N CYS A 181 14.44 4.04 3.14
CA CYS A 181 13.32 3.40 3.82
C CYS A 181 12.15 3.10 2.86
N PHE A 182 11.83 3.99 1.92
CA PHE A 182 10.84 3.71 0.87
C PHE A 182 11.24 2.47 0.06
N LEU A 183 12.46 2.44 -0.48
CA LEU A 183 12.95 1.28 -1.26
C LEU A 183 12.92 -0.01 -0.43
N ARG A 184 13.19 0.05 0.87
CA ARG A 184 13.15 -1.12 1.77
C ARG A 184 11.74 -1.63 2.07
N LEU A 185 10.71 -0.86 1.74
CA LEU A 185 9.29 -1.20 1.96
C LEU A 185 8.57 -1.57 0.66
N VAL A 186 9.16 -1.28 -0.51
CA VAL A 186 8.60 -1.72 -1.80
C VAL A 186 8.70 -3.26 -1.88
N PRO A 187 7.63 -3.96 -2.27
CA PRO A 187 7.68 -5.41 -2.41
C PRO A 187 8.80 -5.88 -3.34
N SER A 188 9.49 -6.96 -2.99
CA SER A 188 10.65 -7.48 -3.73
C SER A 188 10.36 -7.71 -5.23
N PHE A 189 9.21 -8.29 -5.56
CA PHE A 189 8.79 -8.51 -6.95
C PHE A 189 8.65 -7.21 -7.75
N LYS A 190 8.21 -6.11 -7.11
CA LYS A 190 8.10 -4.80 -7.76
C LYS A 190 9.46 -4.17 -8.05
N LEU A 191 10.44 -4.36 -7.16
CA LEU A 191 11.80 -3.92 -7.41
C LEU A 191 12.45 -4.72 -8.54
N MET A 192 12.14 -6.01 -8.68
CA MET A 192 12.64 -6.85 -9.77
C MET A 192 12.04 -6.46 -11.13
N GLU A 193 10.73 -6.14 -11.19
CA GLU A 193 10.10 -5.56 -12.39
C GLU A 193 10.82 -4.26 -12.80
N PHE A 194 11.04 -3.37 -11.82
CA PHE A 194 11.70 -2.09 -12.04
C PHE A 194 13.18 -2.18 -12.41
N GLU A 195 13.91 -3.16 -11.86
CA GLU A 195 15.28 -3.48 -12.26
C GLU A 195 15.34 -3.78 -13.76
N THR A 196 14.42 -4.61 -14.24
CA THR A 196 14.33 -4.99 -15.66
C THR A 196 14.04 -3.77 -16.53
N GLU A 197 13.15 -2.88 -16.09
CA GLU A 197 12.84 -1.62 -16.78
C GLU A 197 14.08 -0.72 -16.87
N ILE A 198 14.82 -0.52 -15.78
CA ILE A 198 16.04 0.28 -15.75
C ILE A 198 17.13 -0.34 -16.63
N ALA A 199 17.34 -1.66 -16.56
CA ALA A 199 18.35 -2.34 -17.39
C ALA A 199 18.09 -2.13 -18.88
N ASN A 200 16.82 -2.14 -19.30
CA ASN A 200 16.42 -1.84 -20.68
C ASN A 200 16.60 -0.36 -21.04
N GLN A 201 16.36 0.56 -20.10
CA GLN A 201 16.53 2.00 -20.30
C GLN A 201 18.00 2.46 -20.29
N GLN A 202 18.89 1.75 -19.59
CA GLN A 202 20.33 2.07 -19.55
C GLN A 202 21.01 2.03 -20.93
N PHE A 203 20.42 1.33 -21.93
CA PHE A 203 20.86 1.39 -23.33
C PHE A 203 20.53 2.73 -24.03
N ASN A 204 19.59 3.51 -23.48
CA ASN A 204 19.12 4.78 -24.00
C ASN A 204 19.31 5.90 -22.96
N LYS A 205 20.56 6.24 -22.61
CA LYS A 205 20.92 7.38 -21.71
C LYS A 205 19.83 7.72 -20.67
N ALA A 206 19.54 6.76 -19.79
CA ALA A 206 18.52 6.94 -18.77
C ALA A 206 18.93 8.06 -17.79
N ASP A 207 18.02 9.02 -17.64
CA ASP A 207 17.95 10.13 -16.69
C ASP A 207 19.08 10.24 -15.66
N ASP A 208 20.03 11.16 -15.89
CA ASP A 208 21.16 11.46 -14.97
C ASP A 208 20.67 11.69 -13.52
N ASN A 209 19.44 12.19 -13.35
CA ASN A 209 18.86 12.46 -12.04
C ASN A 209 18.57 11.20 -11.21
N LEU A 210 17.88 10.21 -11.79
CA LEU A 210 17.54 8.97 -11.08
C LEU A 210 18.81 8.19 -10.69
N SER A 211 19.77 8.10 -11.61
CA SER A 211 21.04 7.43 -11.37
C SER A 211 21.82 8.07 -10.23
N ASN A 212 21.87 9.42 -10.18
CA ASN A 212 22.52 10.16 -9.10
C ASN A 212 21.85 9.90 -7.74
N ILE A 213 20.52 9.92 -7.69
CA ILE A 213 19.75 9.63 -6.47
C ILE A 213 20.07 8.22 -5.95
N LEU A 214 20.02 7.22 -6.83
CA LEU A 214 20.29 5.82 -6.46
C LEU A 214 21.73 5.64 -5.98
N THR A 215 22.70 6.25 -6.66
CA THR A 215 24.13 6.19 -6.27
C THR A 215 24.34 6.77 -4.87
N GLN A 216 23.70 7.89 -4.55
CA GLN A 216 23.78 8.49 -3.22
C GLN A 216 23.20 7.58 -2.13
N ILE A 217 22.06 6.94 -2.40
CA ILE A 217 21.47 5.96 -1.47
C ILE A 217 22.44 4.80 -1.23
N SER A 218 23.03 4.29 -2.31
CA SER A 218 23.95 3.17 -2.28
C SER A 218 25.14 3.42 -1.35
N ILE A 219 25.82 4.56 -1.55
CA ILE A 219 27.00 4.97 -0.77
C ILE A 219 26.64 5.16 0.71
N ASN A 220 25.50 5.79 1.00
CA ASN A 220 25.18 6.24 2.35
C ASN A 220 24.47 5.19 3.20
N TYR A 221 23.84 4.19 2.58
CA TYR A 221 23.00 3.23 3.31
C TYR A 221 23.31 1.77 3.03
N ILE A 222 23.71 1.37 1.82
CA ILE A 222 24.01 -0.04 1.55
C ILE A 222 25.46 -0.37 1.96
N THR A 223 26.42 0.45 1.55
CA THR A 223 27.86 0.26 1.86
C THR A 223 28.19 0.15 3.35
N PRO A 224 27.59 0.96 4.26
CA PRO A 224 27.89 0.86 5.69
C PRO A 224 27.52 -0.49 6.33
N TYR A 225 26.57 -1.24 5.76
CA TYR A 225 26.20 -2.55 6.32
C TYR A 225 27.32 -3.59 6.22
N ALA A 226 28.21 -3.50 5.22
CA ALA A 226 29.39 -4.37 5.13
C ALA A 226 30.37 -4.11 6.28
N MET A 227 30.55 -2.84 6.66
CA MET A 227 31.40 -2.45 7.79
C MET A 227 30.81 -2.96 9.12
N LEU A 228 29.51 -2.78 9.34
CA LEU A 228 28.82 -3.28 10.54
C LEU A 228 28.88 -4.80 10.65
N ALA A 229 28.67 -5.54 9.54
CA ALA A 229 28.76 -7.00 9.55
C ALA A 229 30.15 -7.51 9.93
N LYS A 230 31.20 -6.78 9.52
CA LYS A 230 32.59 -7.06 9.91
C LYS A 230 32.82 -6.83 11.41
N GLU A 231 32.30 -5.74 11.96
CA GLU A 231 32.40 -5.42 13.40
C GLU A 231 31.71 -6.48 14.26
N ASP A 232 30.55 -6.96 13.81
CA ASP A 232 29.76 -8.00 14.48
C ASP A 232 30.30 -9.43 14.28
N ARG A 233 31.41 -9.61 13.53
CA ARG A 233 32.00 -10.92 13.18
C ARG A 233 31.02 -11.88 12.51
N ARG A 234 30.08 -11.36 11.72
CA ARG A 234 29.13 -12.15 10.92
C ARG A 234 29.67 -12.33 9.51
N ASP A 235 30.59 -13.29 9.34
CA ASP A 235 31.31 -13.49 8.09
C ASP A 235 30.39 -13.75 6.89
N TYR A 236 29.30 -14.51 7.08
CA TYR A 236 28.30 -14.74 6.03
C TYR A 236 27.57 -13.46 5.60
N MET A 237 27.17 -12.60 6.55
CA MET A 237 26.56 -11.29 6.25
C MET A 237 27.56 -10.37 5.57
N ARG A 238 28.82 -10.40 6.00
CA ARG A 238 29.89 -9.61 5.38
C ARG A 238 30.08 -10.02 3.92
N ALA A 239 30.24 -11.31 3.62
CA ALA A 239 30.36 -11.81 2.26
C ALA A 239 29.14 -11.44 1.39
N PHE A 240 27.95 -11.50 1.98
CA PHE A 240 26.71 -11.08 1.32
C PHE A 240 26.72 -9.58 0.99
N TYR A 241 27.02 -8.70 1.96
CA TYR A 241 27.08 -7.26 1.71
C TYR A 241 28.21 -6.85 0.78
N GLU A 242 29.37 -7.52 0.81
CA GLU A 242 30.45 -7.32 -0.16
C GLU A 242 29.97 -7.67 -1.58
N SER A 243 29.19 -8.75 -1.74
CA SER A 243 28.55 -9.11 -3.01
C SER A 243 27.53 -8.07 -3.49
N LEU A 244 26.80 -7.44 -2.55
CA LEU A 244 25.91 -6.32 -2.86
C LEU A 244 26.69 -5.10 -3.30
N ILE A 245 27.81 -4.78 -2.66
CA ILE A 245 28.66 -3.64 -3.03
C ILE A 245 29.14 -3.75 -4.48
N ASP A 246 29.52 -4.95 -4.92
CA ASP A 246 29.94 -5.17 -6.31
C ASP A 246 28.84 -4.89 -7.35
N LEU A 247 27.56 -4.98 -6.96
CA LEU A 247 26.42 -4.66 -7.82
C LEU A 247 26.20 -3.15 -7.96
N GLN A 248 26.72 -2.34 -7.05
CA GLN A 248 26.44 -0.89 -6.97
C GLN A 248 27.08 -0.06 -8.09
N ASN A 249 27.77 -0.71 -9.03
CA ASN A 249 28.40 -0.05 -10.19
C ASN A 249 27.39 0.40 -11.27
N SER A 250 26.10 0.10 -11.09
CA SER A 250 25.03 0.52 -12.01
C SER A 250 23.71 0.74 -11.28
N SER A 251 22.81 1.59 -11.81
CA SER A 251 21.48 1.82 -11.23
C SER A 251 20.67 0.52 -11.10
N SER A 252 20.70 -0.35 -12.12
CA SER A 252 20.10 -1.69 -12.08
C SER A 252 20.64 -2.51 -10.91
N GLY A 253 21.96 -2.55 -10.71
CA GLY A 253 22.55 -3.32 -9.61
C GLY A 253 22.33 -2.70 -8.22
N ILE A 254 22.12 -1.38 -8.12
CA ILE A 254 21.64 -0.73 -6.88
C ILE A 254 20.22 -1.21 -6.55
N ILE A 255 19.31 -1.20 -7.54
CA ILE A 255 17.94 -1.72 -7.35
C ILE A 255 17.94 -3.22 -7.04
N HIS A 256 18.79 -4.01 -7.72
CA HIS A 256 18.98 -5.42 -7.42
C HIS A 256 19.40 -5.65 -5.96
N SER A 257 20.31 -4.81 -5.45
CA SER A 257 20.74 -4.87 -4.05
C SER A 257 19.56 -4.60 -3.09
N CYS A 258 18.72 -3.60 -3.39
CA CYS A 258 17.51 -3.35 -2.63
C CYS A 258 16.52 -4.53 -2.69
N TYR A 259 16.35 -5.14 -3.87
CA TYR A 259 15.55 -6.35 -4.05
C TYR A 259 16.03 -7.48 -3.14
N LEU A 260 17.32 -7.83 -3.17
CA LEU A 260 17.89 -8.92 -2.36
C LEU A 260 17.69 -8.67 -0.86
N LEU A 261 17.90 -7.43 -0.41
CA LEU A 261 17.67 -7.06 0.98
C LEU A 261 16.19 -7.18 1.38
N ASN A 262 15.25 -6.83 0.48
CA ASN A 262 13.82 -6.91 0.76
C ASN A 262 13.35 -8.37 0.74
N PHE A 263 13.88 -9.17 -0.18
CA PHE A 263 13.61 -10.60 -0.27
C PHE A 263 13.97 -11.32 1.04
N ILE A 264 15.14 -11.04 1.63
CA ILE A 264 15.53 -11.62 2.92
C ILE A 264 14.50 -11.26 4.01
N ASN A 265 14.08 -9.99 4.08
CA ASN A 265 13.07 -9.57 5.04
C ASN A 265 11.74 -10.29 4.81
N GLU A 266 11.22 -10.27 3.58
CA GLU A 266 9.95 -10.91 3.24
C GLU A 266 9.99 -12.40 3.55
N PHE A 267 11.04 -13.11 3.13
CA PHE A 267 11.19 -14.54 3.34
C PHE A 267 11.33 -14.90 4.83
N CYS A 268 12.17 -14.19 5.58
CA CYS A 268 12.40 -14.49 7.00
C CYS A 268 11.20 -14.11 7.88
N TYR A 269 10.47 -13.03 7.56
CA TYR A 269 9.33 -12.59 8.37
C TYR A 269 8.01 -13.27 8.01
N GLN A 270 7.74 -13.52 6.73
CA GLN A 270 6.45 -14.06 6.28
C GLN A 270 6.42 -15.58 6.29
N GLU A 271 7.45 -16.22 5.74
CA GLU A 271 7.45 -17.66 5.52
C GLU A 271 7.99 -18.44 6.74
N LYS A 272 8.84 -17.81 7.57
CA LYS A 272 9.46 -18.43 8.77
C LYS A 272 10.16 -19.78 8.49
N ILE A 273 10.64 -19.97 7.25
CA ILE A 273 11.13 -21.28 6.75
C ILE A 273 12.54 -21.60 7.23
N CYS A 274 13.44 -20.62 7.29
CA CYS A 274 14.84 -20.83 7.68
C CYS A 274 15.45 -19.61 8.37
N SER A 275 16.62 -19.77 8.99
CA SER A 275 17.40 -18.65 9.52
C SER A 275 17.99 -17.79 8.40
N ILE A 276 18.31 -16.52 8.68
CA ILE A 276 19.01 -15.64 7.72
C ILE A 276 20.37 -16.23 7.33
N GLU A 277 21.04 -16.89 8.26
CA GLU A 277 22.33 -17.54 8.01
C GLU A 277 22.18 -18.65 6.97
N GLU A 278 21.29 -19.63 7.19
CA GLU A 278 20.99 -20.69 6.23
C GLU A 278 20.53 -20.13 4.87
N LEU A 279 19.69 -19.09 4.88
CA LEU A 279 19.21 -18.44 3.65
C LEU A 279 20.37 -17.94 2.79
N ILE A 280 21.39 -17.34 3.41
CA ILE A 280 22.53 -16.77 2.72
C ILE A 280 23.57 -17.85 2.38
N THR A 281 23.88 -18.77 3.29
CA THR A 281 24.97 -19.73 3.08
C THR A 281 24.58 -20.89 2.17
N GLU A 282 23.31 -21.30 2.16
CA GLU A 282 22.84 -22.46 1.38
C GLU A 282 22.13 -22.05 0.09
N TYR A 283 21.42 -20.92 0.07
CA TYR A 283 20.52 -20.57 -1.04
C TYR A 283 20.95 -19.33 -1.81
N PHE A 284 21.97 -18.57 -1.39
CA PHE A 284 22.52 -17.47 -2.18
C PHE A 284 23.75 -17.92 -2.96
N ASP A 285 23.67 -17.85 -4.29
CA ASP A 285 24.83 -18.05 -5.16
C ASP A 285 25.61 -16.74 -5.25
N PHE A 286 26.77 -16.70 -4.61
CA PHE A 286 27.69 -15.56 -4.59
C PHE A 286 28.27 -15.22 -5.97
N THR A 287 28.29 -16.17 -6.91
CA THR A 287 28.80 -15.96 -8.28
C THR A 287 27.76 -15.23 -9.11
N THR A 288 26.53 -15.74 -9.12
CA THR A 288 25.43 -15.14 -9.90
C THR A 288 24.72 -14.00 -9.15
N LYS A 289 24.98 -13.87 -7.85
CA LYS A 289 24.42 -12.90 -6.91
C LYS A 289 22.89 -13.01 -6.81
N ARG A 290 22.39 -14.24 -6.84
CA ARG A 290 20.96 -14.56 -6.85
C ARG A 290 20.65 -15.65 -5.84
N PHE A 291 19.41 -15.64 -5.34
CA PHE A 291 18.89 -16.79 -4.59
C PHE A 291 18.52 -17.94 -5.54
N VAL A 292 19.06 -19.11 -5.29
CA VAL A 292 18.84 -20.35 -6.05
C VAL A 292 17.81 -21.21 -5.28
N HIS A 293 16.84 -21.76 -6.01
CA HIS A 293 15.63 -22.45 -5.51
C HIS A 293 15.69 -23.02 -4.08
N ILE A 294 14.74 -22.61 -3.25
CA ILE A 294 14.55 -23.11 -1.89
C ILE A 294 13.69 -24.39 -1.95
N LEU A 295 14.26 -25.52 -1.56
CA LEU A 295 13.53 -26.78 -1.38
C LEU A 295 12.90 -26.79 0.02
N ASP A 296 11.58 -26.96 0.13
CA ASP A 296 10.91 -27.24 1.41
C ASP A 296 11.41 -28.60 1.95
N LYS A 297 11.61 -28.68 3.28
CA LYS A 297 11.85 -29.93 4.02
C LYS A 297 10.78 -31.01 3.78
N ASN A 298 9.63 -30.66 3.18
CA ASN A 298 8.54 -31.58 2.82
C ASN A 298 8.48 -31.99 1.31
N ASN A 299 9.53 -31.78 0.51
CA ASN A 299 9.56 -32.12 -0.93
C ASN A 299 8.48 -31.42 -1.80
N ASN A 300 7.75 -30.44 -1.26
CA ASN A 300 6.97 -29.52 -2.07
C ASN A 300 7.90 -28.42 -2.55
N ILE A 301 8.21 -28.42 -3.84
CA ILE A 301 9.02 -27.36 -4.45
C ILE A 301 8.27 -26.04 -4.26
N PHE A 302 8.72 -25.18 -3.33
CA PHE A 302 8.57 -23.74 -3.52
C PHE A 302 9.43 -23.41 -4.73
N LYS A 303 8.84 -23.57 -5.91
CA LYS A 303 9.29 -22.79 -7.04
C LYS A 303 8.99 -21.38 -6.58
N ILE A 304 10.03 -20.67 -6.13
CA ILE A 304 10.10 -19.23 -6.40
C ILE A 304 9.90 -19.18 -7.91
N LYS A 305 8.65 -19.03 -8.33
CA LYS A 305 8.26 -19.15 -9.72
C LYS A 305 8.46 -17.77 -10.32
N HIS A 306 9.72 -17.34 -10.38
CA HIS A 306 10.11 -16.10 -11.03
C HIS A 306 11.34 -16.41 -11.89
N GLY A 307 11.21 -16.07 -13.18
CA GLY A 307 12.21 -16.30 -14.21
C GLY A 307 13.40 -15.37 -14.10
#